data_AF-A0AAD3TXS8-F1
#
_entry.id   AF-A0AAD3TXS8-F1
#
_cell.length_a   1.000
_cell.length_b   1.000
_cell.length_c   1.000
_cell.angle_alpha   90.00
_cell.angle_beta   90.00
_cell.angle_gamma   90.00
#
_symmetry.space_group_name_H-M   'P 1'
#
loop_
_entity.id
_entity.type
_entity.pdbx_description
1 polymer ?
#
loop_
_entity_poly.entity_id
_entity_poly.type
_entity_poly.pdbx_seq_one_letter_code
_entity_poly.pdbx_strand_id
1 'polypeptide(L)'
;MSSTPARDSPSPFPVDAEMGDPVCIFCASSPGADAMFSTAAKSVGTALANAHIPAVYGGGRRGLMGVVSHAVLEAGGHVHGILPRALMSRAAETTPVPSRDANPAHAANAVSAEGIGKDLLADNYGGRLTMEVVGGMHERKAKMAKLSTGGFVVLPGGYGTLEELLEMVTWNQIGMHSLPVIVLNVDNFYSPLRALLEGAVGSGFIKPENLSLLRIIDLPGEGGNSNAARAEEWGPAAVEALRQWSLPTSAGYGFKWDDVKPADLGLKPAEGTVDAAAVTIAATCAATAAAATDRPALFTTARYTTDRANPLSRASIPLWHRHVARLQAAHAHFSRTADWGAWPGEAALWAATESVLSSCDKEGPGDWRVRILLNPEIQVQALPAPPVPFCTFEHPAPARPIYLDTQATEDGDLSYRLHKTERRDVYNAAAARGPAPHPEVLLHDGNNVLETVTSNVALYMPAQEAVRATGKEGARWVTPKGVLLPGTVRAELLENGDIVEGVISIEDWKRAGREGWKTVGFNALRGVWQAEIAA
;
A
#
# COMPACT_ATOMS: atom_id res chain seq x y z
N MET A 1 -11.14 -23.38 -29.66
CA MET A 1 -11.29 -21.95 -30.04
C MET A 1 -11.46 -21.19 -28.74
N SER A 2 -10.36 -20.65 -28.21
CA SER A 2 -10.34 -19.90 -26.94
C SER A 2 -10.77 -18.47 -27.25
N SER A 3 -11.87 -18.03 -26.63
CA SER A 3 -12.44 -16.70 -26.80
C SER A 3 -11.74 -15.72 -25.86
N THR A 4 -10.94 -14.82 -26.43
CA THR A 4 -10.39 -13.64 -25.76
C THR A 4 -11.53 -12.75 -25.25
N PRO A 5 -11.48 -12.20 -24.02
CA PRO A 5 -12.53 -11.31 -23.53
C PRO A 5 -12.61 -10.03 -24.36
N ALA A 6 -13.83 -9.51 -24.53
CA ALA A 6 -14.12 -8.35 -25.37
C ALA A 6 -13.39 -7.08 -24.91
N ARG A 7 -12.84 -6.33 -25.88
CA ARG A 7 -12.00 -5.14 -25.71
C ARG A 7 -12.86 -3.89 -25.41
N ASP A 8 -12.98 -3.50 -24.16
CA ASP A 8 -13.70 -2.26 -23.76
C ASP A 8 -12.85 -0.96 -23.88
N SER A 9 -11.74 -0.97 -24.61
CA SER A 9 -10.98 0.26 -24.90
C SER A 9 -10.32 0.17 -26.29
N PRO A 10 -10.46 1.18 -27.16
CA PRO A 10 -9.81 1.17 -28.47
C PRO A 10 -8.28 1.15 -28.30
N SER A 11 -7.60 0.33 -29.09
CA SER A 11 -6.12 0.29 -29.12
C SER A 11 -5.58 1.68 -29.49
N PRO A 12 -4.55 2.20 -28.77
CA PRO A 12 -3.88 3.44 -29.14
C PRO A 12 -2.97 3.27 -30.37
N PHE A 13 -2.74 2.04 -30.80
CA PHE A 13 -1.95 1.71 -31.98
C PHE A 13 -2.85 1.55 -33.21
N PRO A 14 -2.39 1.96 -34.40
CA PRO A 14 -3.16 1.81 -35.62
C PRO A 14 -3.50 0.35 -35.90
N VAL A 15 -4.67 0.12 -36.49
CA VAL A 15 -5.09 -1.21 -36.92
C VAL A 15 -4.38 -1.52 -38.23
N ASP A 16 -3.21 -2.14 -38.14
CA ASP A 16 -2.41 -2.60 -39.25
C ASP A 16 -2.19 -4.13 -39.14
N ALA A 17 -2.36 -4.84 -40.25
CA ALA A 17 -2.27 -6.30 -40.30
C ALA A 17 -0.84 -6.82 -40.10
N GLU A 18 0.18 -5.98 -40.33
CA GLU A 18 1.59 -6.33 -40.13
C GLU A 18 2.10 -6.01 -38.71
N MET A 19 1.27 -5.39 -37.88
CA MET A 19 1.65 -4.97 -36.53
C MET A 19 1.53 -6.12 -35.52
N GLY A 20 2.61 -6.37 -34.79
CA GLY A 20 2.65 -7.36 -33.71
C GLY A 20 1.89 -6.92 -32.46
N ASP A 21 1.74 -7.85 -31.52
CA ASP A 21 1.12 -7.58 -30.23
C ASP A 21 1.97 -6.63 -29.37
N PRO A 22 1.40 -5.54 -28.80
CA PRO A 22 2.16 -4.58 -28.03
C PRO A 22 2.86 -5.16 -26.81
N VAL A 23 4.10 -4.75 -26.59
CA VAL A 23 4.94 -5.17 -25.46
C VAL A 23 5.18 -3.99 -24.52
N CYS A 24 5.00 -4.22 -23.22
CA CYS A 24 5.35 -3.21 -22.22
C CYS A 24 6.82 -3.30 -21.81
N ILE A 25 7.45 -2.14 -21.68
CA ILE A 25 8.84 -2.01 -21.29
C ILE A 25 8.93 -1.35 -19.90
N PHE A 26 9.47 -2.09 -18.94
CA PHE A 26 9.81 -1.58 -17.62
C PHE A 26 11.31 -1.29 -17.54
N CYS A 27 11.69 -0.06 -17.19
CA CYS A 27 13.09 0.34 -17.13
C CYS A 27 13.29 1.61 -16.28
N ALA A 28 14.53 1.90 -15.89
CA ALA A 28 14.86 3.06 -15.08
C ALA A 28 14.56 4.41 -15.77
N SER A 29 14.15 5.38 -14.96
CA SER A 29 14.13 6.82 -15.30
C SER A 29 15.54 7.46 -15.26
N SER A 30 16.54 6.75 -14.75
CA SER A 30 17.96 7.11 -14.81
C SER A 30 18.68 6.34 -15.92
N PRO A 31 19.84 6.83 -16.42
CA PRO A 31 20.59 6.15 -17.48
C PRO A 31 21.45 4.97 -16.99
N GLY A 32 21.64 4.83 -15.68
CA GLY A 32 22.61 3.91 -15.08
C GLY A 32 24.03 4.49 -15.05
N ALA A 33 24.94 3.80 -14.35
CA ALA A 33 26.35 4.20 -14.24
C ALA A 33 27.20 3.74 -15.43
N ASP A 34 26.81 2.63 -16.07
CA ASP A 34 27.47 2.07 -17.25
C ASP A 34 26.67 2.39 -18.53
N ALA A 35 27.36 2.80 -19.58
CA ALA A 35 26.78 3.07 -20.89
C ALA A 35 26.12 1.83 -21.52
N MET A 36 26.52 0.63 -21.11
CA MET A 36 25.96 -0.65 -21.55
C MET A 36 24.45 -0.70 -21.33
N PHE A 37 23.93 -0.14 -20.24
CA PHE A 37 22.49 -0.10 -19.96
C PHE A 37 21.73 0.70 -21.02
N SER A 38 22.28 1.85 -21.40
CA SER A 38 21.69 2.70 -22.45
C SER A 38 21.82 2.05 -23.83
N THR A 39 22.94 1.40 -24.14
CA THR A 39 23.11 0.67 -25.41
C THR A 39 22.14 -0.52 -25.51
N ALA A 40 21.95 -1.27 -24.42
CA ALA A 40 20.97 -2.35 -24.34
C ALA A 40 19.54 -1.83 -24.53
N ALA A 41 19.18 -0.74 -23.85
CA ALA A 41 17.86 -0.10 -24.00
C ALA A 41 17.61 0.36 -25.45
N LYS A 42 18.62 0.96 -26.10
CA LYS A 42 18.55 1.35 -27.50
C LYS A 42 18.33 0.12 -28.40
N SER A 43 19.13 -0.94 -28.19
CA SER A 43 19.02 -2.19 -28.93
C SER A 43 17.62 -2.81 -28.83
N VAL A 44 17.05 -2.88 -27.62
CA VAL A 44 15.68 -3.36 -27.40
C VAL A 44 14.67 -2.54 -28.19
N GLY A 45 14.73 -1.21 -28.11
CA GLY A 45 13.78 -0.35 -28.84
C GLY A 45 13.86 -0.54 -30.36
N THR A 46 15.08 -0.58 -30.92
CA THR A 46 15.29 -0.84 -32.35
C THR A 46 14.81 -2.23 -32.77
N ALA A 47 15.07 -3.26 -31.96
CA ALA A 47 14.67 -4.63 -32.27
C ALA A 47 13.14 -4.81 -32.27
N LEU A 48 12.42 -4.18 -31.32
CA LEU A 48 10.96 -4.19 -31.28
C LEU A 48 10.36 -3.51 -32.52
N ALA A 49 10.87 -2.33 -32.90
CA ALA A 49 10.43 -1.63 -34.10
C ALA A 49 10.65 -2.46 -35.38
N ASN A 50 11.84 -3.04 -35.54
CA ASN A 50 12.16 -3.91 -36.68
C ASN A 50 11.31 -5.18 -36.72
N ALA A 51 10.83 -5.65 -35.57
CA ALA A 51 9.90 -6.76 -35.45
C ALA A 51 8.43 -6.33 -35.61
N HIS A 52 8.16 -5.05 -35.91
CA HIS A 52 6.83 -4.45 -35.99
C HIS A 52 6.02 -4.56 -34.69
N ILE A 53 6.70 -4.62 -33.54
CA ILE A 53 6.08 -4.73 -32.21
C ILE A 53 5.94 -3.33 -31.60
N PRO A 54 4.71 -2.85 -31.31
CA PRO A 54 4.51 -1.57 -30.63
C PRO A 54 4.97 -1.62 -29.17
N ALA A 55 5.49 -0.50 -28.68
CA ALA A 55 5.96 -0.39 -27.30
C ALA A 55 4.97 0.37 -26.42
N VAL A 56 4.60 -0.22 -25.29
CA VAL A 56 3.93 0.47 -24.17
C VAL A 56 4.98 0.77 -23.11
N TYR A 57 4.98 1.97 -22.53
CA TYR A 57 5.97 2.31 -21.51
C TYR A 57 5.51 3.39 -20.53
N GLY A 58 6.37 3.68 -19.56
CA GLY A 58 6.09 4.58 -18.44
C GLY A 58 5.98 6.08 -18.72
N GLY A 59 6.21 6.53 -19.96
CA GLY A 59 6.04 7.94 -20.34
C GLY A 59 7.22 8.88 -20.03
N GLY A 60 8.34 8.37 -19.53
CA GLY A 60 9.53 9.15 -19.21
C GLY A 60 10.40 9.50 -20.43
N ARG A 61 10.84 10.75 -20.56
CA ARG A 61 11.65 11.21 -21.72
C ARG A 61 13.17 11.16 -21.49
N ARG A 62 13.59 10.73 -20.31
CA ARG A 62 14.99 10.70 -19.83
C ARG A 62 15.36 9.30 -19.33
N GLY A 63 16.65 9.07 -19.08
CA GLY A 63 17.17 7.78 -18.65
C GLY A 63 16.88 6.67 -19.66
N LEU A 64 16.81 5.42 -19.20
CA LEU A 64 16.55 4.28 -20.09
C LEU A 64 15.17 4.36 -20.76
N MET A 65 14.16 4.90 -20.07
CA MET A 65 12.83 5.16 -20.64
C MET A 65 12.88 6.07 -21.87
N GLY A 66 13.63 7.16 -21.79
CA GLY A 66 13.85 8.06 -22.93
C GLY A 66 14.63 7.36 -24.06
N VAL A 67 15.68 6.60 -23.71
CA VAL A 67 16.52 5.91 -24.69
C VAL A 67 15.73 4.86 -25.48
N VAL A 68 14.97 3.99 -24.80
CA VAL A 68 14.23 2.90 -25.46
C VAL A 68 13.10 3.44 -26.32
N SER A 69 12.33 4.40 -25.82
CA SER A 69 11.21 5.00 -26.58
C SER A 69 11.71 5.77 -27.80
N HIS A 70 12.81 6.52 -27.66
CA HIS A 70 13.46 7.19 -28.79
C HIS A 70 13.93 6.18 -29.84
N ALA A 71 14.58 5.09 -29.41
CA ALA A 71 15.08 4.07 -30.34
C ALA A 71 13.98 3.35 -31.12
N VAL A 72 12.80 3.12 -30.51
CA VAL A 72 11.63 2.59 -31.22
C VAL A 72 11.17 3.57 -32.30
N LEU A 73 11.05 4.85 -31.96
CA LEU A 73 10.53 5.88 -32.86
C LEU A 73 11.49 6.18 -34.02
N GLU A 74 12.80 6.26 -33.76
CA GLU A 74 13.83 6.45 -34.79
C GLU A 74 13.83 5.28 -35.79
N ALA A 75 13.59 4.06 -35.32
CA ALA A 75 13.51 2.87 -36.17
C ALA A 75 12.16 2.68 -36.89
N GLY A 76 11.25 3.67 -36.85
CA GLY A 76 9.98 3.60 -37.55
C GLY A 76 8.80 3.06 -36.73
N GLY A 77 9.04 2.58 -35.50
CA GLY A 77 8.04 1.95 -34.65
C GLY A 77 7.06 2.92 -33.96
N HIS A 78 6.15 2.34 -33.19
CA HIS A 78 5.10 3.06 -32.44
C HIS A 78 5.30 2.92 -30.93
N VAL A 79 5.08 4.02 -30.20
CA VAL A 79 5.20 4.09 -28.75
C VAL A 79 3.95 4.71 -28.14
N HIS A 80 3.43 4.07 -27.10
CA HIS A 80 2.37 4.61 -26.26
C HIS A 80 2.89 4.77 -24.81
N GLY A 81 2.97 6.01 -24.34
CA GLY A 81 3.41 6.32 -22.98
C GLY A 81 2.26 6.64 -22.04
N ILE A 82 2.31 6.10 -20.83
CA ILE A 82 1.26 6.30 -19.82
C ILE A 82 1.87 7.00 -18.62
N LEU A 83 1.47 8.25 -18.41
CA LEU A 83 2.06 9.14 -17.42
C LEU A 83 1.04 9.45 -16.32
N PRO A 84 1.39 9.29 -15.04
CA PRO A 84 0.51 9.72 -13.97
C PRO A 84 0.61 11.25 -13.84
N ARG A 85 -0.53 11.90 -13.60
CA ARG A 85 -0.62 13.36 -13.43
C ARG A 85 0.40 13.94 -12.45
N ALA A 86 0.73 13.22 -11.38
CA ALA A 86 1.70 13.65 -10.37
C ALA A 86 3.13 13.81 -10.91
N LEU A 87 3.48 13.15 -12.02
CA LEU A 87 4.81 13.18 -12.63
C LEU A 87 4.85 14.04 -13.90
N MET A 88 3.80 14.80 -14.20
CA MET A 88 3.85 15.80 -15.28
C MET A 88 4.70 16.99 -14.84
N SER A 89 5.67 17.37 -15.66
CA SER A 89 6.22 18.73 -15.61
C SER A 89 5.15 19.72 -16.10
N ARG A 90 5.12 20.94 -15.56
CA ARG A 90 4.20 21.99 -16.06
C ARG A 90 4.49 22.22 -17.55
N ALA A 91 3.62 21.75 -18.44
CA ALA A 91 3.68 22.02 -19.87
C ALA A 91 2.34 22.61 -20.37
N ALA A 92 2.43 23.88 -20.79
CA ALA A 92 1.46 24.78 -21.45
C ALA A 92 0.08 24.95 -20.80
N GLU A 93 -0.38 26.21 -20.72
CA GLU A 93 -1.68 26.68 -20.21
C GLU A 93 -2.93 26.02 -20.84
N THR A 94 -2.76 25.12 -21.82
CA THR A 94 -3.80 24.53 -22.65
C THR A 94 -3.90 23.00 -22.61
N THR A 95 -3.11 22.30 -21.79
CA THR A 95 -3.25 20.83 -21.65
C THR A 95 -4.47 20.52 -20.76
N PRO A 96 -5.54 19.87 -21.26
CA PRO A 96 -6.66 19.47 -20.44
C PRO A 96 -6.17 18.41 -19.44
N VAL A 97 -6.16 18.76 -18.16
CA VAL A 97 -5.86 17.81 -17.09
C VAL A 97 -7.17 17.15 -16.68
N PRO A 98 -7.33 15.82 -16.82
CA PRO A 98 -8.52 15.15 -16.34
C PRO A 98 -8.71 15.41 -14.84
N SER A 99 -9.94 15.70 -14.39
CA SER A 99 -10.29 15.58 -12.98
C SER A 99 -10.10 14.12 -12.54
N ARG A 100 -10.16 13.84 -11.23
CA ARG A 100 -10.04 12.48 -10.69
C ARG A 100 -11.05 11.48 -11.27
N ASP A 101 -12.10 11.98 -11.92
CA ASP A 101 -13.23 11.25 -12.50
C ASP A 101 -13.37 11.45 -14.03
N ALA A 102 -12.42 12.13 -14.68
CA ALA A 102 -12.51 12.40 -16.12
C ALA A 102 -11.79 11.33 -16.96
N ASN A 103 -12.34 11.06 -18.15
CA ASN A 103 -11.72 10.19 -19.16
C ASN A 103 -10.27 10.60 -19.44
N PRO A 104 -9.37 9.64 -19.72
CA PRO A 104 -7.98 9.94 -20.05
C PRO A 104 -7.90 10.94 -21.20
N ALA A 105 -7.23 12.06 -20.96
CA ALA A 105 -6.98 13.05 -21.99
C ALA A 105 -5.81 12.57 -22.84
N HIS A 106 -6.01 12.50 -24.16
CA HIS A 106 -4.89 12.41 -25.09
C HIS A 106 -4.09 13.69 -24.94
N ALA A 107 -2.92 13.59 -24.32
CA ALA A 107 -2.06 14.72 -24.03
C ALA A 107 -0.76 14.53 -24.81
N ALA A 108 -0.84 14.70 -26.14
CA ALA A 108 0.29 14.55 -27.05
C ALA A 108 1.52 15.37 -26.63
N ASN A 109 1.31 16.46 -25.86
CA ASN A 109 2.33 17.38 -25.37
C ASN A 109 2.69 17.19 -23.88
N ALA A 110 2.26 16.10 -23.23
CA ALA A 110 2.60 15.84 -21.83
C ALA A 110 4.08 15.50 -21.67
N VAL A 111 4.78 16.28 -20.84
CA VAL A 111 6.22 16.11 -20.57
C VAL A 111 6.40 15.59 -19.15
N SER A 112 7.05 14.43 -18.99
CA SER A 112 7.37 13.87 -17.69
C SER A 112 8.47 14.68 -16.97
N ALA A 113 8.28 14.94 -15.68
CA ALA A 113 9.30 15.45 -14.78
C ALA A 113 10.28 14.34 -14.33
N GLU A 114 9.96 13.08 -14.62
CA GLU A 114 10.68 11.91 -14.15
C GLU A 114 12.04 11.73 -14.85
N GLY A 115 13.04 11.31 -14.07
CA GLY A 115 14.34 10.94 -14.58
C GLY A 115 15.37 12.06 -14.66
N ILE A 116 16.62 11.63 -14.84
CA ILE A 116 17.82 12.48 -14.88
C ILE A 116 18.48 12.33 -16.24
N GLY A 117 19.00 13.42 -16.80
CA GLY A 117 19.68 13.44 -18.09
C GLY A 117 18.98 14.33 -19.11
N LYS A 118 19.41 14.22 -20.38
CA LYS A 118 18.83 14.99 -21.48
C LYS A 118 17.46 14.45 -21.85
N ASP A 119 16.54 15.32 -22.23
CA ASP A 119 15.32 14.93 -22.93
C ASP A 119 15.69 14.40 -24.32
N LEU A 120 15.24 13.19 -24.64
CA LEU A 120 15.60 12.48 -25.87
C LEU A 120 14.48 12.43 -26.90
N LEU A 121 13.26 12.87 -26.55
CA LEU A 121 12.11 12.82 -27.46
C LEU A 121 11.88 14.18 -28.09
N ALA A 122 11.53 14.18 -29.38
CA ALA A 122 10.94 15.32 -30.06
C ALA A 122 9.40 15.26 -29.99
N ASP A 123 8.71 16.39 -30.20
CA ASP A 123 7.24 16.44 -30.11
C ASP A 123 6.54 16.06 -31.42
N ASN A 124 7.29 15.77 -32.50
CA ASN A 124 6.75 15.50 -33.81
C ASN A 124 7.27 14.18 -34.40
N TYR A 125 6.60 13.07 -34.06
CA TYR A 125 6.83 11.74 -34.64
C TYR A 125 5.69 11.27 -35.56
N GLY A 126 4.89 12.19 -36.11
CA GLY A 126 3.83 11.86 -37.07
C GLY A 126 2.75 10.90 -36.52
N GLY A 127 2.38 11.05 -35.25
CA GLY A 127 1.36 10.21 -34.58
C GLY A 127 1.88 8.87 -34.05
N ARG A 128 3.15 8.52 -34.29
CA ARG A 128 3.75 7.27 -33.79
C ARG A 128 4.10 7.30 -32.31
N LEU A 129 4.22 8.49 -31.73
CA LEU A 129 4.28 8.70 -30.28
C LEU A 129 2.92 9.19 -29.80
N THR A 130 2.30 8.45 -28.89
CA THR A 130 1.09 8.86 -28.19
C THR A 130 1.30 8.84 -26.69
N MET A 131 0.65 9.75 -25.99
CA MET A 131 0.78 9.93 -24.55
C MET A 131 -0.60 9.99 -23.91
N GLU A 132 -0.79 9.20 -22.86
CA GLU A 132 -1.99 9.18 -22.05
C GLU A 132 -1.67 9.60 -20.62
N VAL A 133 -2.45 10.54 -20.08
CA VAL A 133 -2.33 10.98 -18.69
C VAL A 133 -3.42 10.32 -17.84
N VAL A 134 -3.00 9.68 -16.77
CA VAL A 134 -3.88 8.96 -15.83
C VAL A 134 -3.88 9.60 -14.44
N GLY A 135 -4.91 9.31 -13.65
CA GLY A 135 -5.16 9.92 -12.35
C GLY A 135 -4.14 9.54 -11.27
N GLY A 136 -3.51 8.36 -11.38
CA GLY A 136 -2.52 7.85 -10.42
C GLY A 136 -1.75 6.61 -10.88
N MET A 137 -0.86 6.09 -10.01
CA MET A 137 0.06 4.99 -10.32
C MET A 137 -0.62 3.63 -10.55
N HIS A 138 -1.71 3.34 -9.84
CA HIS A 138 -2.44 2.08 -10.01
C HIS A 138 -3.11 2.01 -11.39
N GLU A 139 -3.80 3.08 -11.78
CA GLU A 139 -4.40 3.21 -13.11
C GLU A 139 -3.34 3.12 -14.21
N ARG A 140 -2.17 3.74 -14.00
CA ARG A 140 -1.01 3.63 -14.90
C ARG A 140 -0.62 2.17 -15.14
N LYS A 141 -0.36 1.41 -14.08
CA LYS A 141 0.06 0.00 -14.19
C LYS A 141 -1.02 -0.89 -14.80
N ALA A 142 -2.26 -0.73 -14.34
CA ALA A 142 -3.40 -1.47 -14.90
C ALA A 142 -3.56 -1.23 -16.40
N LYS A 143 -3.39 0.03 -16.84
CA LYS A 143 -3.49 0.38 -18.26
C LYS A 143 -2.29 -0.10 -19.07
N MET A 144 -1.07 0.02 -18.54
CA MET A 144 0.13 -0.55 -19.16
C MET A 144 -0.05 -2.06 -19.37
N ALA A 145 -0.51 -2.78 -18.35
CA ALA A 145 -0.76 -4.23 -18.45
C ALA A 145 -1.89 -4.56 -19.43
N LYS A 146 -3.03 -3.85 -19.37
CA LYS A 146 -4.19 -4.08 -20.27
C LYS A 146 -3.83 -3.87 -21.75
N LEU A 147 -2.99 -2.89 -22.05
CA LEU A 147 -2.55 -2.58 -23.41
C LEU A 147 -1.44 -3.50 -23.91
N SER A 148 -0.81 -4.27 -23.01
CA SER A 148 0.26 -5.20 -23.36
C SER A 148 -0.33 -6.56 -23.65
N THR A 149 -0.43 -6.93 -24.93
CA THR A 149 -0.90 -8.26 -25.34
C THR A 149 0.24 -9.17 -25.80
N GLY A 150 1.43 -8.63 -26.02
CA GLY A 150 2.62 -9.37 -26.48
C GLY A 150 3.57 -9.78 -25.37
N GLY A 151 3.46 -9.15 -24.19
CA GLY A 151 4.28 -9.45 -23.01
C GLY A 151 4.99 -8.24 -22.42
N PHE A 152 5.95 -8.53 -21.56
CA PHE A 152 6.68 -7.57 -20.75
C PHE A 152 8.18 -7.79 -20.90
N VAL A 153 8.92 -6.72 -21.18
CA VAL A 153 10.38 -6.70 -21.24
C VAL A 153 10.91 -5.77 -20.15
N VAL A 154 11.81 -6.27 -19.32
CA VAL A 154 12.37 -5.56 -18.18
C VAL A 154 13.86 -5.33 -18.40
N LEU A 155 14.24 -4.06 -18.48
CA LEU A 155 15.61 -3.59 -18.46
C LEU A 155 15.99 -3.15 -17.05
N PRO A 156 17.30 -3.01 -16.73
CA PRO A 156 17.76 -2.60 -15.42
C PRO A 156 17.04 -1.35 -14.87
N GLY A 157 16.66 -1.43 -13.60
CA GLY A 157 15.93 -0.38 -12.93
C GLY A 157 15.88 -0.52 -11.41
N GLY A 158 15.37 0.53 -10.77
CA GLY A 158 15.25 0.61 -9.31
C GLY A 158 13.96 -0.01 -8.78
N TYR A 159 13.52 0.44 -7.60
CA TYR A 159 12.33 -0.11 -6.94
C TYR A 159 11.06 -0.05 -7.77
N GLY A 160 10.82 1.02 -8.54
CA GLY A 160 9.64 1.12 -9.41
C GLY A 160 9.59 0.00 -10.46
N THR A 161 10.71 -0.24 -11.14
CA THR A 161 10.83 -1.31 -12.14
C THR A 161 10.70 -2.71 -11.51
N LEU A 162 11.25 -2.91 -10.31
CA LEU A 162 11.12 -4.18 -9.57
C LEU A 162 9.67 -4.43 -9.11
N GLU A 163 8.97 -3.39 -8.68
CA GLU A 163 7.57 -3.46 -8.28
C GLU A 163 6.67 -3.82 -9.47
N GLU A 164 6.87 -3.17 -10.61
CA GLU A 164 6.18 -3.48 -11.86
C GLU A 164 6.44 -4.91 -12.34
N LEU A 165 7.71 -5.36 -12.28
CA LEU A 165 8.09 -6.74 -12.62
C LEU A 165 7.38 -7.75 -11.73
N LEU A 166 7.50 -7.63 -10.40
CA LEU A 166 6.94 -8.61 -9.47
C LEU A 166 5.41 -8.62 -9.47
N GLU A 167 4.78 -7.49 -9.79
CA GLU A 167 3.33 -7.41 -9.99
C GLU A 167 2.89 -8.26 -11.19
N MET A 168 3.56 -8.16 -12.35
CA MET A 168 3.24 -8.97 -13.53
C MET A 168 3.51 -10.47 -13.31
N VAL A 169 4.57 -10.80 -12.55
CA VAL A 169 4.82 -12.20 -12.15
C VAL A 169 3.69 -12.73 -11.28
N THR A 170 3.22 -11.92 -10.33
CA THR A 170 2.12 -12.29 -9.43
C THR A 170 0.81 -12.46 -10.19
N TRP A 171 0.50 -11.55 -11.13
CA TRP A 171 -0.69 -11.64 -11.98
C TRP A 171 -0.67 -12.88 -12.88
N ASN A 172 0.51 -13.25 -13.40
CA ASN A 172 0.70 -14.52 -14.10
C ASN A 172 0.45 -15.70 -13.15
N GLN A 173 1.03 -15.68 -11.95
CA GLN A 173 0.88 -16.73 -10.95
C GLN A 173 -0.59 -17.01 -10.59
N ILE A 174 -1.40 -15.96 -10.44
CA ILE A 174 -2.82 -16.09 -10.11
C ILE A 174 -3.70 -16.27 -11.35
N GLY A 175 -3.15 -16.38 -12.56
CA GLY A 175 -3.89 -16.68 -13.78
C GLY A 175 -4.64 -15.50 -14.42
N MET A 176 -4.30 -14.25 -14.07
CA MET A 176 -4.87 -13.07 -14.74
C MET A 176 -4.35 -12.87 -16.16
N HIS A 177 -3.15 -13.39 -16.46
CA HIS A 177 -2.61 -13.49 -17.82
C HIS A 177 -1.61 -14.65 -17.91
N SER A 178 -1.20 -15.00 -19.12
CA SER A 178 -0.15 -16.00 -19.41
C SER A 178 0.99 -15.43 -20.27
N LEU A 179 1.01 -14.11 -20.41
CA LEU A 179 1.95 -13.38 -21.27
C LEU A 179 3.41 -13.54 -20.84
N PRO A 180 4.36 -13.40 -21.79
CA PRO A 180 5.79 -13.42 -21.50
C PRO A 180 6.23 -12.35 -20.50
N VAL A 181 7.09 -12.72 -19.55
CA VAL A 181 7.79 -11.78 -18.65
C VAL A 181 9.29 -12.01 -18.79
N ILE A 182 9.96 -11.14 -19.53
CA ILE A 182 11.36 -11.27 -19.92
C ILE A 182 12.20 -10.22 -19.18
N VAL A 183 13.22 -10.64 -18.45
CA VAL A 183 14.12 -9.78 -17.68
C VAL A 183 15.52 -9.87 -18.28
N LEU A 184 16.10 -8.76 -18.71
CA LEU A 184 17.40 -8.75 -19.37
C LEU A 184 18.52 -8.53 -18.34
N ASN A 185 19.39 -9.52 -18.16
CA ASN A 185 20.47 -9.50 -17.17
C ASN A 185 21.70 -8.70 -17.65
N VAL A 186 21.47 -7.49 -18.15
CA VAL A 186 22.52 -6.59 -18.65
C VAL A 186 23.55 -6.34 -17.55
N ASP A 187 24.82 -6.56 -17.86
CA ASP A 187 25.94 -6.47 -16.93
C ASP A 187 25.71 -7.24 -15.61
N ASN A 188 25.03 -8.39 -15.69
CA ASN A 188 24.70 -9.25 -14.54
C ASN A 188 23.82 -8.57 -13.47
N PHE A 189 23.16 -7.45 -13.79
CA PHE A 189 22.38 -6.63 -12.85
C PHE A 189 21.30 -7.40 -12.08
N TYR A 190 20.62 -8.36 -12.72
CA TYR A 190 19.56 -9.18 -12.13
C TYR A 190 20.04 -10.55 -11.61
N SER A 191 21.35 -10.83 -11.63
CA SER A 191 21.90 -12.06 -11.03
C SER A 191 21.59 -12.19 -9.53
N PRO A 192 21.65 -11.11 -8.71
CA PRO A 192 21.21 -11.17 -7.32
C PRO A 192 19.71 -11.48 -7.18
N LEU A 193 18.87 -10.96 -8.09
CA LEU A 193 17.43 -11.27 -8.10
C LEU A 193 17.18 -12.74 -8.45
N ARG A 194 17.91 -13.28 -9.45
CA ARG A 194 17.88 -14.70 -9.80
C ARG A 194 18.17 -15.56 -8.56
N ALA A 195 19.28 -15.27 -7.86
CA ALA A 195 19.69 -15.99 -6.66
C ALA A 195 18.66 -15.89 -5.54
N LEU A 196 18.01 -14.73 -5.36
CA LEU A 196 16.93 -14.56 -4.39
C LEU A 196 15.73 -15.46 -4.71
N LEU A 197 15.30 -15.49 -5.98
CA LEU A 197 14.16 -16.31 -6.42
C LEU A 197 14.45 -17.81 -6.28
N GLU A 198 15.66 -18.25 -6.64
CA GLU A 198 16.13 -19.62 -6.45
C GLU A 198 16.20 -19.98 -4.96
N GLY A 199 16.68 -19.08 -4.10
CA GLY A 199 16.68 -19.24 -2.65
C GLY A 199 15.28 -19.34 -2.06
N ALA A 200 14.32 -18.58 -2.59
CA ALA A 200 12.92 -18.65 -2.20
C ALA A 200 12.26 -19.98 -2.59
N VAL A 201 12.67 -20.58 -3.73
CA VAL A 201 12.29 -21.96 -4.07
C VAL A 201 12.90 -22.97 -3.11
N GLY A 202 14.21 -22.86 -2.84
CA GLY A 202 14.88 -23.73 -1.88
C GLY A 202 14.29 -23.65 -0.46
N SER A 203 13.72 -22.49 -0.10
CA SER A 203 13.05 -22.25 1.18
C SER A 203 11.55 -22.60 1.17
N GLY A 204 10.98 -23.00 0.03
CA GLY A 204 9.58 -23.41 -0.09
C GLY A 204 8.56 -22.28 -0.23
N PHE A 205 8.99 -21.03 -0.45
CA PHE A 205 8.08 -19.88 -0.67
C PHE A 205 7.59 -19.79 -2.12
N ILE A 206 8.36 -20.31 -3.07
CA ILE A 206 8.01 -20.36 -4.50
C ILE A 206 8.03 -21.83 -4.93
N LYS A 207 7.01 -22.28 -5.66
CA LYS A 207 7.03 -23.61 -6.29
C LYS A 207 8.07 -23.64 -7.41
N PRO A 208 8.88 -24.71 -7.58
CA PRO A 208 9.89 -24.78 -8.63
C PRO A 208 9.34 -24.44 -10.03
N GLU A 209 8.13 -24.88 -10.35
CA GLU A 209 7.47 -24.62 -11.62
C GLU A 209 7.17 -23.13 -11.83
N ASN A 210 6.94 -22.38 -10.75
CA ASN A 210 6.64 -20.94 -10.81
C ASN A 210 7.86 -20.08 -11.15
N LEU A 211 9.09 -20.62 -11.10
CA LEU A 211 10.24 -19.89 -11.66
C LEU A 211 10.08 -19.65 -13.17
N SER A 212 9.27 -20.46 -13.87
CA SER A 212 8.99 -20.26 -15.29
C SER A 212 8.06 -19.07 -15.59
N LEU A 213 7.44 -18.46 -14.56
CA LEU A 213 6.56 -17.29 -14.70
C LEU A 213 7.33 -16.00 -15.05
N LEU A 214 8.65 -16.02 -14.97
CA LEU A 214 9.55 -15.02 -15.55
C LEU A 214 10.79 -15.70 -16.13
N ARG A 215 11.41 -15.10 -17.14
CA ARG A 215 12.71 -15.56 -17.66
C ARG A 215 13.73 -14.44 -17.55
N ILE A 216 14.75 -14.66 -16.71
CA ILE A 216 15.94 -13.81 -16.69
C ILE A 216 16.89 -14.32 -17.78
N ILE A 217 17.12 -13.49 -18.80
CA ILE A 217 17.89 -13.79 -20.00
C ILE A 217 19.33 -13.36 -19.81
N ASP A 218 20.24 -14.29 -20.10
CA ASP A 218 21.67 -14.05 -20.21
C ASP A 218 22.09 -14.15 -21.69
N LEU A 219 23.04 -13.34 -22.13
CA LEU A 219 23.68 -13.52 -23.44
C LEU A 219 24.56 -14.78 -23.41
N PRO A 220 24.61 -15.56 -24.50
CA PRO A 220 25.39 -16.79 -24.55
C PRO A 220 26.90 -16.49 -24.49
N GLY A 221 27.66 -17.43 -23.90
CA GLY A 221 29.12 -17.35 -23.79
C GLY A 221 29.61 -16.72 -22.49
N GLU A 222 30.80 -17.10 -22.06
CA GLU A 222 31.41 -16.61 -20.81
C GLU A 222 31.58 -15.08 -20.86
N GLY A 223 31.12 -14.40 -19.81
CA GLY A 223 31.16 -12.93 -19.73
C GLY A 223 30.22 -12.22 -20.71
N GLY A 224 29.30 -12.92 -21.39
CA GLY A 224 28.40 -12.33 -22.38
C GLY A 224 27.62 -11.13 -21.86
N ASN A 225 27.10 -11.21 -20.63
CA ASN A 225 26.31 -10.15 -20.02
C ASN A 225 27.07 -8.85 -19.77
N SER A 226 28.37 -8.96 -19.44
CA SER A 226 29.24 -7.84 -19.07
C SER A 226 30.14 -7.39 -20.23
N ASN A 227 29.93 -7.90 -21.44
CA ASN A 227 30.69 -7.51 -22.62
C ASN A 227 30.02 -6.33 -23.33
N ALA A 228 30.54 -5.11 -23.12
CA ALA A 228 30.00 -3.90 -23.74
C ALA A 228 29.95 -3.94 -25.27
N ALA A 229 30.86 -4.66 -25.94
CA ALA A 229 30.87 -4.80 -27.40
C ALA A 229 29.66 -5.61 -27.93
N ARG A 230 28.98 -6.35 -27.04
CA ARG A 230 27.82 -7.18 -27.34
C ARG A 230 26.51 -6.58 -26.84
N ALA A 231 26.54 -5.34 -26.35
CA ALA A 231 25.35 -4.68 -25.80
C ALA A 231 24.21 -4.53 -26.85
N GLU A 232 24.55 -4.53 -28.14
CA GLU A 232 23.57 -4.50 -29.23
C GLU A 232 22.84 -5.84 -29.43
N GLU A 233 23.30 -6.94 -28.83
CA GLU A 233 22.64 -8.25 -28.91
C GLU A 233 21.41 -8.38 -27.98
N TRP A 234 21.26 -7.48 -27.01
CA TRP A 234 20.17 -7.52 -26.02
C TRP A 234 18.77 -7.37 -26.64
N GLY A 235 18.63 -6.56 -27.69
CA GLY A 235 17.35 -6.38 -28.39
C GLY A 235 16.91 -7.63 -29.13
N PRO A 236 17.73 -8.21 -30.02
CA PRO A 236 17.44 -9.50 -30.64
C PRO A 236 17.16 -10.60 -29.61
N ALA A 237 17.93 -10.67 -28.52
CA ALA A 237 17.72 -11.64 -27.44
C ALA A 237 16.35 -11.45 -26.77
N ALA A 238 15.90 -10.22 -26.54
CA ALA A 238 14.59 -9.93 -25.97
C ALA A 238 13.45 -10.39 -26.89
N VAL A 239 13.52 -10.06 -28.19
CA VAL A 239 12.51 -10.45 -29.19
C VAL A 239 12.45 -11.97 -29.32
N GLU A 240 13.59 -12.64 -29.34
CA GLU A 240 13.63 -14.11 -29.42
C GLU A 240 13.04 -14.75 -28.16
N ALA A 241 13.38 -14.22 -26.97
CA ALA A 241 12.83 -14.72 -25.71
C ALA A 241 11.31 -14.55 -25.61
N LEU A 242 10.75 -13.45 -26.15
CA LEU A 242 9.30 -13.26 -26.27
C LEU A 242 8.66 -14.35 -27.16
N ARG A 243 9.27 -14.66 -28.31
CA ARG A 243 8.77 -15.66 -29.27
C ARG A 243 8.87 -17.09 -28.76
N GLN A 244 9.91 -17.41 -27.99
CA GLN A 244 10.15 -18.73 -27.40
C GLN A 244 9.40 -18.93 -26.07
N TRP A 245 8.55 -17.98 -25.66
CA TRP A 245 7.83 -18.09 -24.41
C TRP A 245 6.83 -19.25 -24.41
N SER A 246 6.84 -19.99 -23.31
CA SER A 246 5.95 -21.10 -23.03
C SER A 246 5.93 -21.34 -21.53
N LEU A 247 4.73 -21.59 -20.98
CA LEU A 247 4.54 -21.95 -19.58
C LEU A 247 4.24 -23.45 -19.45
N PRO A 248 4.85 -24.16 -18.50
CA PRO A 248 4.38 -25.48 -18.07
C PRO A 248 2.92 -25.41 -17.63
N THR A 249 2.14 -26.46 -17.90
CA THR A 249 0.72 -26.54 -17.47
C THR A 249 0.57 -26.50 -15.94
N SER A 250 1.63 -26.83 -15.20
CA SER A 250 1.70 -26.82 -13.75
C SER A 250 2.15 -25.47 -13.15
N ALA A 251 2.56 -24.50 -13.97
CA ALA A 251 2.98 -23.18 -13.50
C ALA A 251 1.77 -22.32 -13.14
N GLY A 252 1.91 -21.51 -12.09
CA GLY A 252 0.83 -20.73 -11.50
C GLY A 252 -0.05 -21.55 -10.56
N TYR A 253 -1.15 -20.95 -10.10
CA TYR A 253 -2.11 -21.59 -9.20
C TYR A 253 -3.27 -22.27 -9.91
N GLY A 254 -3.30 -22.24 -11.25
CA GLY A 254 -4.36 -22.89 -12.03
C GLY A 254 -5.73 -22.22 -11.92
N PHE A 255 -5.80 -21.01 -11.34
CA PHE A 255 -7.03 -20.22 -11.33
C PHE A 255 -7.36 -19.77 -12.75
N LYS A 256 -8.55 -20.13 -13.21
CA LYS A 256 -9.15 -19.58 -14.41
C LYS A 256 -10.28 -18.67 -13.97
N TRP A 257 -10.01 -17.37 -13.95
CA TRP A 257 -10.95 -16.36 -13.47
C TRP A 257 -12.30 -16.42 -14.21
N ASP A 258 -12.28 -16.79 -15.49
CA ASP A 258 -13.49 -16.96 -16.32
C ASP A 258 -14.30 -18.23 -16.00
N ASP A 259 -13.67 -19.25 -15.40
CA ASP A 259 -14.33 -20.52 -15.04
C ASP A 259 -15.00 -20.44 -13.66
N VAL A 260 -14.65 -19.46 -12.83
CA VAL A 260 -15.25 -19.24 -11.52
C VAL A 260 -16.48 -18.37 -11.68
N LYS A 261 -17.66 -18.99 -11.88
CA LYS A 261 -18.91 -18.23 -11.91
C LYS A 261 -19.31 -17.87 -10.47
N PRO A 262 -19.86 -16.67 -10.22
CA PRO A 262 -20.39 -16.29 -8.91
C PRO A 262 -21.34 -17.37 -8.33
N ALA A 263 -22.16 -17.98 -9.18
CA ALA A 263 -23.08 -19.05 -8.80
C ALA A 263 -22.37 -20.31 -8.25
N ASP A 264 -21.18 -20.65 -8.76
CA ASP A 264 -20.41 -21.82 -8.31
C ASP A 264 -19.80 -21.60 -6.92
N LEU A 265 -19.67 -20.33 -6.51
CA LEU A 265 -19.28 -19.91 -5.16
C LEU A 265 -20.48 -19.68 -4.22
N GLY A 266 -21.70 -19.99 -4.66
CA GLY A 266 -22.94 -19.71 -3.92
C GLY A 266 -23.32 -18.22 -3.88
N LEU A 267 -22.68 -17.39 -4.70
CA LEU A 267 -22.97 -15.96 -4.83
C LEU A 267 -24.08 -15.77 -5.87
N LYS A 268 -25.18 -15.13 -5.49
CA LYS A 268 -26.26 -14.80 -6.43
C LYS A 268 -25.83 -13.64 -7.34
N PRO A 269 -26.16 -13.66 -8.65
CA PRO A 269 -25.95 -12.51 -9.51
C PRO A 269 -26.70 -11.30 -8.93
N ALA A 270 -26.05 -10.15 -8.84
CA ALA A 270 -26.73 -8.92 -8.45
C ALA A 270 -27.77 -8.57 -9.52
N GLU A 271 -29.06 -8.63 -9.19
CA GLU A 271 -30.10 -8.03 -10.00
C GLU A 271 -30.00 -6.51 -9.87
N GLY A 272 -29.44 -5.86 -10.89
CA GLY A 272 -29.33 -4.41 -10.99
C GLY A 272 -28.23 -4.00 -11.96
N THR A 273 -28.54 -3.08 -12.87
CA THR A 273 -27.53 -2.39 -13.68
C THR A 273 -26.48 -1.78 -12.76
N VAL A 274 -25.24 -2.28 -12.84
CA VAL A 274 -24.10 -1.77 -12.10
C VAL A 274 -23.84 -0.33 -12.52
N ASP A 275 -24.11 0.60 -11.59
CA ASP A 275 -23.76 2.01 -11.73
C ASP A 275 -22.24 2.15 -11.60
N ALA A 276 -21.62 2.93 -12.49
CA ALA A 276 -20.16 3.03 -12.68
C ALA A 276 -19.39 3.48 -11.42
N ALA A 277 -20.09 3.92 -10.37
CA ALA A 277 -19.55 4.33 -9.08
C ALA A 277 -18.98 3.16 -8.23
N ALA A 278 -19.41 1.91 -8.46
CA ALA A 278 -18.98 0.76 -7.65
C ALA A 278 -17.55 0.27 -7.96
N VAL A 279 -17.03 0.53 -9.17
CA VAL A 279 -15.67 0.15 -9.57
C VAL A 279 -14.59 1.00 -8.85
N THR A 280 -14.96 2.17 -8.35
CA THR A 280 -14.07 3.09 -7.63
C THR A 280 -13.67 2.59 -6.23
N ILE A 281 -14.45 1.70 -5.61
CA ILE A 281 -14.25 1.30 -4.20
C ILE A 281 -13.10 0.29 -4.05
N ALA A 282 -12.96 -0.66 -4.99
CA ALA A 282 -11.88 -1.66 -4.97
C ALA A 282 -10.48 -1.04 -5.22
N ALA A 283 -10.39 -0.01 -6.05
CA ALA A 283 -9.13 0.72 -6.33
C ALA A 283 -8.63 1.54 -5.12
N THR A 284 -9.48 1.82 -4.14
CA THR A 284 -9.14 2.65 -2.98
C THR A 284 -8.41 1.85 -1.88
N CYS A 285 -8.58 0.52 -1.85
CA CYS A 285 -7.95 -0.35 -0.84
C CYS A 285 -6.45 -0.60 -1.08
N ALA A 286 -5.97 -0.56 -2.33
CA ALA A 286 -4.55 -0.73 -2.65
C ALA A 286 -3.76 0.59 -2.69
N ALA A 287 -4.42 1.71 -3.02
CA ALA A 287 -3.77 3.00 -3.23
C ALA A 287 -3.36 3.76 -1.94
N THR A 288 -3.79 3.30 -0.76
CA THR A 288 -3.57 4.00 0.51
C THR A 288 -2.35 3.51 1.31
N ALA A 289 -1.66 2.48 0.83
CA ALA A 289 -0.39 2.02 1.42
C ALA A 289 0.86 2.64 0.74
N ALA A 290 0.73 3.24 -0.46
CA ALA A 290 1.87 3.67 -1.27
C ALA A 290 2.08 5.19 -1.37
N ALA A 291 1.22 6.02 -0.74
CA ALA A 291 1.41 7.47 -0.67
C ALA A 291 1.86 7.90 0.72
N ALA A 292 3.11 7.57 1.07
CA ALA A 292 3.82 8.31 2.10
C ALA A 292 4.19 9.67 1.49
N THR A 293 3.25 10.62 1.53
CA THR A 293 3.62 12.03 1.42
C THR A 293 4.52 12.34 2.61
N ASP A 294 5.67 12.96 2.36
CA ASP A 294 6.67 13.38 3.34
C ASP A 294 6.17 14.49 4.31
N ARG A 295 4.84 14.62 4.45
CA ARG A 295 4.17 15.50 5.42
C ARG A 295 3.47 14.64 6.48
N PRO A 296 3.69 14.90 7.78
CA PRO A 296 3.03 14.16 8.86
C PRO A 296 1.51 14.34 8.77
N ALA A 297 0.71 13.31 9.05
CA ALA A 297 -0.76 13.41 9.06
C ALA A 297 -1.31 13.16 10.47
N LEU A 298 -2.32 13.92 10.89
CA LEU A 298 -3.07 13.58 12.10
C LEU A 298 -4.04 12.47 11.77
N PHE A 299 -4.21 11.51 12.68
CA PHE A 299 -5.15 10.43 12.44
C PHE A 299 -5.85 9.96 13.71
N THR A 300 -7.02 9.37 13.49
CA THR A 300 -7.72 8.59 14.50
C THR A 300 -8.25 7.30 13.87
N THR A 301 -8.37 6.25 14.67
CA THR A 301 -8.88 4.95 14.23
C THR A 301 -10.07 4.60 15.09
N ALA A 302 -11.24 4.54 14.48
CA ALA A 302 -12.51 4.21 15.09
C ALA A 302 -12.99 2.83 14.60
N ARG A 303 -14.10 2.39 15.18
CA ARG A 303 -14.85 1.22 14.72
C ARG A 303 -16.22 1.65 14.24
N TYR A 304 -16.74 0.94 13.24
CA TYR A 304 -18.10 1.06 12.79
C TYR A 304 -18.62 -0.34 12.50
N THR A 305 -19.77 -0.69 13.04
CA THR A 305 -20.44 -1.96 12.75
C THR A 305 -21.81 -1.64 12.16
N THR A 306 -22.12 -2.21 11.01
CA THR A 306 -23.37 -1.94 10.31
C THR A 306 -24.56 -2.38 11.15
N ASP A 307 -25.48 -1.46 11.39
CA ASP A 307 -26.76 -1.71 12.04
C ASP A 307 -27.90 -1.43 11.06
N ARG A 308 -28.59 -2.47 10.60
CA ARG A 308 -29.70 -2.33 9.66
C ARG A 308 -30.96 -1.73 10.28
N ALA A 309 -31.09 -1.76 11.61
CA ALA A 309 -32.27 -1.26 12.29
C ALA A 309 -32.25 0.27 12.43
N ASN A 310 -31.06 0.88 12.42
CA ASN A 310 -30.86 2.29 12.68
C ASN A 310 -30.11 2.97 11.52
N PRO A 311 -30.58 4.13 11.04
CA PRO A 311 -29.83 4.90 10.04
C PRO A 311 -28.42 5.24 10.53
N LEU A 312 -27.46 5.24 9.59
CA LEU A 312 -26.11 5.69 9.85
C LEU A 312 -26.13 7.10 10.45
N SER A 313 -25.45 7.26 11.59
CA SER A 313 -25.37 8.52 12.30
C SER A 313 -24.06 8.60 13.09
N ARG A 314 -23.78 9.77 13.68
CA ARG A 314 -22.60 9.95 14.55
C ARG A 314 -22.57 8.95 15.72
N ALA A 315 -23.74 8.47 16.17
CA ALA A 315 -23.85 7.48 17.23
C ALA A 315 -23.42 6.07 16.77
N SER A 316 -23.38 5.81 15.47
CA SER A 316 -22.96 4.53 14.91
C SER A 316 -21.45 4.29 15.02
N ILE A 317 -20.65 5.35 15.24
CA ILE A 317 -19.26 5.23 15.63
C ILE A 317 -19.14 5.38 17.16
N PRO A 318 -18.70 4.35 17.89
CA PRO A 318 -18.48 4.45 19.32
C PRO A 318 -17.54 5.61 19.66
N LEU A 319 -17.96 6.44 20.61
CA LEU A 319 -17.18 7.57 21.12
C LEU A 319 -16.77 8.59 20.02
N TRP A 320 -17.60 8.79 18.99
CA TRP A 320 -17.34 9.76 17.92
C TRP A 320 -16.87 11.13 18.43
N HIS A 321 -17.54 11.65 19.45
CA HIS A 321 -17.19 12.94 20.08
C HIS A 321 -15.74 12.95 20.62
N ARG A 322 -15.23 11.83 21.16
CA ARG A 322 -13.83 11.70 21.60
C ARG A 322 -12.86 11.67 20.43
N HIS A 323 -13.24 11.02 19.33
CA HIS A 323 -12.44 11.00 18.11
C HIS A 323 -12.24 12.43 17.57
N VAL A 324 -13.32 13.21 17.51
CA VAL A 324 -13.29 14.61 17.07
C VAL A 324 -12.49 15.49 18.02
N ALA A 325 -12.79 15.44 19.33
CA ALA A 325 -12.08 16.24 20.34
C ALA A 325 -10.57 15.96 20.33
N ARG A 326 -10.17 14.70 20.12
CA ARG A 326 -8.78 14.30 20.01
C ARG A 326 -8.11 14.90 18.76
N LEU A 327 -8.74 14.79 17.59
CA LEU A 327 -8.22 15.38 16.35
C LEU A 327 -8.11 16.90 16.45
N GLN A 328 -9.10 17.55 17.08
CA GLN A 328 -9.11 18.99 17.30
C GLN A 328 -7.98 19.44 18.23
N ALA A 329 -7.76 18.74 19.35
CA ALA A 329 -6.68 19.03 20.27
C ALA A 329 -5.30 18.87 19.60
N ALA A 330 -5.13 17.82 18.79
CA ALA A 330 -3.91 17.61 18.02
C ALA A 330 -3.71 18.70 16.96
N HIS A 331 -4.75 19.05 16.19
CA HIS A 331 -4.70 20.12 15.18
C HIS A 331 -4.33 21.47 15.79
N ALA A 332 -4.97 21.83 16.91
CA ALA A 332 -4.69 23.08 17.62
C ALA A 332 -3.27 23.14 18.20
N HIS A 333 -2.68 21.99 18.55
CA HIS A 333 -1.31 21.93 18.99
C HIS A 333 -0.34 22.11 17.82
N PHE A 334 -0.46 21.31 16.77
CA PHE A 334 0.51 21.28 15.68
C PHE A 334 0.45 22.52 14.78
N SER A 335 -0.72 23.16 14.66
CA SER A 335 -0.89 24.44 13.98
C SER A 335 -0.07 25.58 14.60
N ARG A 336 0.51 25.40 15.80
CA ARG A 336 1.43 26.38 16.40
C ARG A 336 2.83 26.35 15.80
N THR A 337 3.20 25.25 15.14
CA THR A 337 4.58 24.95 14.72
C THR A 337 4.72 24.70 13.22
N ALA A 338 3.62 24.32 12.55
CA ALA A 338 3.57 24.08 11.11
C ALA A 338 2.20 24.51 10.55
N ASP A 339 2.12 24.68 9.23
CA ASP A 339 0.86 24.96 8.56
C ASP A 339 0.06 23.66 8.33
N TRP A 340 -1.06 23.55 9.04
CA TRP A 340 -2.01 22.43 8.95
C TRP A 340 -3.37 22.85 8.37
N GLY A 341 -3.46 24.06 7.79
CA GLY A 341 -4.71 24.64 7.33
C GLY A 341 -5.70 24.94 8.46
N ALA A 342 -6.88 25.45 8.09
CA ALA A 342 -7.96 25.69 9.03
C ALA A 342 -8.56 24.36 9.55
N TRP A 343 -8.98 24.33 10.82
CA TRP A 343 -9.73 23.19 11.35
C TRP A 343 -11.01 23.00 10.51
N PRO A 344 -11.21 21.83 9.87
CA PRO A 344 -12.31 21.64 8.93
C PRO A 344 -13.69 21.59 9.61
N GLY A 345 -13.74 21.44 10.93
CA GLY A 345 -14.98 21.31 11.68
C GLY A 345 -15.49 19.87 11.75
N GLU A 346 -16.28 19.59 12.79
CA GLU A 346 -16.89 18.27 12.97
C GLU A 346 -17.82 17.89 11.81
N ALA A 347 -18.57 18.86 11.26
CA ALA A 347 -19.50 18.60 10.17
C ALA A 347 -18.78 18.07 8.92
N ALA A 348 -17.62 18.62 8.56
CA ALA A 348 -16.84 18.15 7.43
C ALA A 348 -16.21 16.78 7.70
N LEU A 349 -15.70 16.54 8.92
CA LEU A 349 -15.21 15.22 9.32
C LEU A 349 -16.30 14.15 9.25
N TRP A 350 -17.50 14.49 9.73
CA TRP A 350 -18.64 13.59 9.66
C TRP A 350 -19.05 13.33 8.20
N ALA A 351 -19.22 14.36 7.37
CA ALA A 351 -19.62 14.19 5.97
C ALA A 351 -18.65 13.29 5.19
N ALA A 352 -17.34 13.45 5.39
CA ALA A 352 -16.34 12.58 4.76
C ALA A 352 -16.44 11.13 5.28
N THR A 353 -16.71 10.96 6.57
CA THR A 353 -16.84 9.63 7.20
C THR A 353 -18.12 8.93 6.75
N GLU A 354 -19.24 9.64 6.80
CA GLU A 354 -20.56 9.17 6.39
C GLU A 354 -20.58 8.74 4.93
N SER A 355 -19.91 9.47 4.04
CA SER A 355 -19.78 9.10 2.62
C SER A 355 -19.15 7.72 2.42
N VAL A 356 -18.05 7.45 3.14
CA VAL A 356 -17.35 6.15 3.08
C VAL A 356 -18.21 5.05 3.72
N LEU A 357 -18.77 5.29 4.91
CA LEU A 357 -19.54 4.27 5.62
C LEU A 357 -20.87 3.94 4.94
N SER A 358 -21.52 4.93 4.33
CA SER A 358 -22.72 4.71 3.52
C SER A 358 -22.44 3.81 2.31
N SER A 359 -21.22 3.88 1.77
CA SER A 359 -20.79 2.99 0.69
C SER A 359 -20.57 1.57 1.22
N CYS A 360 -19.92 1.42 2.39
CA CYS A 360 -19.78 0.13 3.07
C CYS A 360 -21.13 -0.53 3.38
N ASP A 361 -22.12 0.23 3.87
CA ASP A 361 -23.45 -0.31 4.18
C ASP A 361 -24.22 -0.81 2.95
N LYS A 362 -23.98 -0.20 1.78
CA LYS A 362 -24.55 -0.67 0.50
C LYS A 362 -23.97 -2.00 0.06
N GLU A 363 -22.69 -2.27 0.36
CA GLU A 363 -22.02 -3.53 0.03
C GLU A 363 -22.51 -4.70 0.91
N GLY A 364 -22.97 -4.42 2.12
CA GLY A 364 -23.57 -5.42 3.01
C GLY A 364 -23.27 -5.14 4.49
N PRO A 365 -23.84 -5.95 5.40
CA PRO A 365 -23.56 -5.82 6.82
C PRO A 365 -22.09 -6.17 7.07
N GLY A 366 -21.37 -5.26 7.71
CA GLY A 366 -19.95 -5.43 7.97
C GLY A 366 -19.51 -4.84 9.30
N ASP A 367 -18.26 -5.09 9.63
CA ASP A 367 -17.58 -4.50 10.78
C ASP A 367 -16.25 -3.94 10.32
N TRP A 368 -16.06 -2.66 10.60
CA TRP A 368 -15.12 -1.81 9.88
C TRP A 368 -14.22 -1.07 10.87
N ARG A 369 -12.92 -1.18 10.65
CA ARG A 369 -11.91 -0.28 11.18
C ARG A 369 -11.88 0.97 10.31
N VAL A 370 -12.33 2.09 10.88
CA VAL A 370 -12.44 3.38 10.20
C VAL A 370 -11.23 4.24 10.56
N ARG A 371 -10.35 4.51 9.61
CA ARG A 371 -9.20 5.40 9.79
C ARG A 371 -9.50 6.75 9.15
N ILE A 372 -9.50 7.80 9.97
CA ILE A 372 -9.69 9.17 9.53
C ILE A 372 -8.33 9.86 9.64
N LEU A 373 -7.85 10.38 8.52
CA LEU A 373 -6.60 11.13 8.40
C LEU A 373 -6.90 12.59 8.03
N LEU A 374 -6.03 13.49 8.49
CA LEU A 374 -6.11 14.92 8.23
C LEU A 374 -4.70 15.43 7.85
N ASN A 375 -4.48 15.80 6.57
CA ASN A 375 -3.47 16.78 6.11
C ASN A 375 -3.49 17.06 4.58
N PRO A 376 -3.76 18.30 4.10
CA PRO A 376 -4.65 19.33 4.67
C PRO A 376 -6.12 18.96 4.48
N GLU A 377 -6.41 17.98 3.63
CA GLU A 377 -7.75 17.46 3.37
C GLU A 377 -8.06 16.25 4.28
N ILE A 378 -9.36 15.98 4.45
CA ILE A 378 -9.83 14.81 5.20
C ILE A 378 -9.80 13.59 4.29
N GLN A 379 -9.16 12.51 4.76
CA GLN A 379 -9.20 11.21 4.11
C GLN A 379 -9.79 10.19 5.06
N VAL A 380 -10.72 9.36 4.58
CA VAL A 380 -11.33 8.30 5.38
C VAL A 380 -11.12 6.96 4.68
N GLN A 381 -10.70 5.96 5.45
CA GLN A 381 -10.49 4.59 4.99
C GLN A 381 -11.31 3.66 5.89
N ALA A 382 -12.05 2.74 5.28
CA ALA A 382 -12.73 1.65 6.00
C ALA A 382 -12.08 0.33 5.58
N LEU A 383 -11.59 -0.43 6.56
CA LEU A 383 -11.00 -1.76 6.36
C LEU A 383 -11.71 -2.76 7.26
N PRO A 384 -11.76 -4.06 6.95
CA PRO A 384 -12.36 -5.05 7.85
C PRO A 384 -11.80 -4.95 9.27
N ALA A 385 -12.69 -4.89 10.26
CA ALA A 385 -12.31 -4.88 11.66
C ALA A 385 -11.85 -6.27 12.13
N PRO A 386 -10.98 -6.35 13.15
CA PRO A 386 -10.65 -7.61 13.79
C PRO A 386 -11.90 -8.32 14.35
N PRO A 387 -11.94 -9.66 14.32
CA PRO A 387 -13.06 -10.42 14.90
C PRO A 387 -13.12 -10.14 16.41
N VAL A 388 -14.30 -9.73 16.89
CA VAL A 388 -14.70 -9.32 18.26
C VAL A 388 -15.28 -7.90 18.20
N PRO A 389 -16.58 -7.67 18.47
CA PRO A 389 -17.23 -6.36 18.38
C PRO A 389 -16.61 -5.33 19.34
N PHE A 390 -17.01 -4.06 19.21
CA PHE A 390 -16.63 -3.05 20.19
C PHE A 390 -17.27 -3.39 21.56
N CYS A 391 -16.44 -3.53 22.60
CA CYS A 391 -16.86 -3.92 23.94
C CYS A 391 -16.76 -2.75 24.94
N THR A 392 -17.65 -2.68 25.91
CA THR A 392 -17.66 -1.64 26.95
C THR A 392 -16.96 -2.13 28.21
N PHE A 393 -16.74 -1.23 29.17
CA PHE A 393 -16.17 -1.58 30.46
C PHE A 393 -17.06 -2.55 31.26
N GLU A 394 -18.39 -2.40 31.14
CA GLU A 394 -19.39 -3.28 31.77
C GLU A 394 -19.45 -4.67 31.11
N HIS A 395 -19.15 -4.74 29.81
CA HIS A 395 -19.18 -5.95 29.00
C HIS A 395 -17.88 -6.13 28.22
N PRO A 396 -16.76 -6.43 28.92
CA PRO A 396 -15.46 -6.54 28.28
C PRO A 396 -15.38 -7.78 27.40
N ALA A 397 -14.62 -7.69 26.32
CA ALA A 397 -14.32 -8.84 25.46
C ALA A 397 -13.50 -9.92 26.21
N PRO A 398 -13.46 -11.17 25.69
CA PRO A 398 -12.67 -12.24 26.26
C PRO A 398 -11.19 -11.90 26.43
N ALA A 399 -10.55 -12.65 27.32
CA ALA A 399 -9.22 -12.38 27.80
C ALA A 399 -8.15 -12.47 26.68
N ARG A 400 -7.19 -11.54 26.69
CA ARG A 400 -6.06 -11.50 25.74
C ARG A 400 -4.74 -11.32 26.48
N PRO A 401 -3.67 -11.98 26.04
CA PRO A 401 -2.36 -11.82 26.66
C PRO A 401 -1.82 -10.42 26.38
N ILE A 402 -1.30 -9.78 27.43
CA ILE A 402 -0.53 -8.55 27.37
C ILE A 402 0.86 -8.84 27.93
N TYR A 403 1.87 -8.49 27.15
CA TYR A 403 3.28 -8.71 27.47
C TYR A 403 3.90 -7.40 27.93
N LEU A 404 4.72 -7.45 28.98
CA LEU A 404 5.62 -6.35 29.28
C LEU A 404 6.83 -6.48 28.34
N ASP A 405 7.26 -5.37 27.73
CA ASP A 405 8.47 -5.37 26.90
C ASP A 405 9.67 -5.89 27.72
N THR A 406 10.57 -6.61 27.06
CA THR A 406 11.76 -7.16 27.70
C THR A 406 12.87 -6.12 27.87
N GLN A 407 12.75 -4.99 27.17
CA GLN A 407 13.72 -3.88 27.21
C GLN A 407 13.05 -2.61 27.74
N ALA A 408 13.74 -1.94 28.68
CA ALA A 408 13.32 -0.62 29.12
C ALA A 408 13.45 0.38 27.97
N THR A 409 12.54 1.35 27.94
CA THR A 409 12.67 2.49 27.02
C THR A 409 13.81 3.37 27.52
N GLU A 410 14.89 3.48 26.74
CA GLU A 410 16.15 4.15 27.15
C GLU A 410 16.05 5.67 27.34
N ASP A 411 14.99 6.30 26.83
CA ASP A 411 14.84 7.75 26.84
C ASP A 411 14.07 8.24 28.08
N GLY A 412 14.80 8.89 29.00
CA GLY A 412 14.27 9.54 30.20
C GLY A 412 13.51 10.85 29.94
N ASP A 413 13.46 11.31 28.69
CA ASP A 413 12.70 12.49 28.31
C ASP A 413 11.27 12.08 27.91
N LEU A 414 10.36 12.17 28.88
CA LEU A 414 8.93 11.90 28.73
C LEU A 414 8.23 12.85 27.71
N SER A 415 8.98 13.78 27.10
CA SER A 415 8.56 14.75 26.08
C SER A 415 8.17 14.14 24.72
N TYR A 416 8.65 12.95 24.36
CA TYR A 416 8.49 12.39 23.00
C TYR A 416 7.09 11.90 22.61
N ARG A 417 6.07 12.08 23.45
CA ARG A 417 4.82 11.32 23.33
C ARG A 417 3.56 12.16 23.23
N LEU A 418 3.68 13.49 23.20
CA LEU A 418 2.55 14.42 23.32
C LEU A 418 1.40 14.17 22.32
N HIS A 419 1.66 13.60 21.13
CA HIS A 419 0.63 13.48 20.09
C HIS A 419 0.60 12.19 19.26
N LYS A 420 1.09 11.04 19.76
CA LYS A 420 1.28 9.81 18.93
C LYS A 420 2.14 10.11 17.68
N THR A 421 3.34 10.67 17.89
CA THR A 421 4.21 11.21 16.83
C THR A 421 5.26 10.21 16.31
N GLU A 422 5.94 10.64 15.25
CA GLU A 422 6.96 10.11 14.31
C GLU A 422 7.83 8.90 14.69
N ARG A 423 8.02 8.56 15.96
CA ARG A 423 8.85 7.42 16.41
C ARG A 423 8.05 6.11 16.50
N ARG A 424 7.46 5.69 15.35
CA ARG A 424 6.76 4.41 15.25
C ARG A 424 7.70 3.20 15.40
N ASP A 425 9.00 3.43 15.17
CA ASP A 425 10.09 2.47 15.34
C ASP A 425 10.12 1.85 16.74
N VAL A 426 9.93 2.62 17.81
CA VAL A 426 9.99 2.11 19.19
C VAL A 426 8.88 1.08 19.45
N TYR A 427 7.66 1.37 19.01
CA TYR A 427 6.53 0.45 19.16
C TYR A 427 6.68 -0.78 18.27
N ASN A 428 7.18 -0.60 17.04
CA ASN A 428 7.43 -1.71 16.13
C ASN A 428 8.54 -2.62 16.65
N ALA A 429 9.60 -2.06 17.24
CA ALA A 429 10.68 -2.81 17.86
C ALA A 429 10.19 -3.61 19.08
N ALA A 430 9.38 -2.99 19.93
CA ALA A 430 8.72 -3.68 21.06
C ALA A 430 7.82 -4.83 20.58
N ALA A 431 6.99 -4.58 19.55
CA ALA A 431 6.15 -5.61 18.96
C ALA A 431 6.96 -6.74 18.32
N ALA A 432 8.10 -6.44 17.67
CA ALA A 432 8.99 -7.42 17.07
C ALA A 432 9.71 -8.31 18.10
N ARG A 433 9.88 -7.83 19.34
CA ARG A 433 10.39 -8.62 20.47
C ARG A 433 9.32 -9.50 21.13
N GLY A 434 8.04 -9.29 20.83
CA GLY A 434 6.96 -10.05 21.44
C GLY A 434 6.84 -11.48 20.88
N PRO A 435 6.23 -12.41 21.63
CA PRO A 435 6.31 -13.85 21.34
C PRO A 435 5.33 -14.35 20.27
N ALA A 436 4.48 -13.47 19.72
CA ALA A 436 3.43 -13.84 18.77
C ALA A 436 3.31 -12.81 17.64
N PRO A 437 2.74 -13.16 16.49
CA PRO A 437 2.38 -12.19 15.45
C PRO A 437 1.40 -11.16 16.00
N HIS A 438 1.78 -9.88 15.96
CA HIS A 438 1.01 -8.74 16.52
C HIS A 438 0.67 -8.85 18.03
N PRO A 439 1.69 -8.96 18.92
CA PRO A 439 1.47 -9.06 20.35
C PRO A 439 1.04 -7.70 20.93
N GLU A 440 0.20 -7.71 21.97
CA GLU A 440 -0.08 -6.51 22.77
C GLU A 440 1.08 -6.32 23.76
N VAL A 441 1.98 -5.39 23.46
CA VAL A 441 3.20 -5.13 24.25
C VAL A 441 3.09 -3.79 24.99
N LEU A 442 3.37 -3.80 26.29
CA LEU A 442 3.45 -2.64 27.16
C LEU A 442 4.88 -2.16 27.35
N LEU A 443 5.08 -0.85 27.25
CA LEU A 443 6.37 -0.22 27.46
C LEU A 443 6.58 0.12 28.93
N HIS A 444 7.85 0.18 29.36
CA HIS A 444 8.26 0.62 30.69
C HIS A 444 9.54 1.46 30.65
N ASP A 445 9.77 2.28 31.67
CA ASP A 445 11.02 3.07 31.85
C ASP A 445 12.08 2.33 32.70
N GLY A 446 11.78 1.10 33.10
CA GLY A 446 12.63 0.29 33.98
C GLY A 446 12.17 0.27 35.44
N ASN A 447 11.32 1.22 35.84
CA ASN A 447 10.70 1.29 37.16
C ASN A 447 9.17 1.20 37.09
N ASN A 448 8.56 1.83 36.09
CA ASN A 448 7.12 2.01 35.96
C ASN A 448 6.62 1.57 34.59
N VAL A 449 5.42 1.01 34.57
CA VAL A 449 4.65 0.77 33.34
C VAL A 449 4.22 2.11 32.76
N LEU A 450 4.33 2.26 31.44
CA LEU A 450 4.02 3.49 30.72
C LEU A 450 2.73 3.38 29.91
N GLU A 451 2.12 4.51 29.62
CA GLU A 451 1.05 4.61 28.63
C GLU A 451 1.59 4.26 27.22
N THR A 452 0.85 3.46 26.45
CA THR A 452 1.21 3.12 25.06
C THR A 452 0.19 3.65 24.05
N VAL A 453 0.58 3.75 22.79
CA VAL A 453 -0.27 4.29 21.72
C VAL A 453 -1.22 3.28 21.09
N THR A 454 -0.95 1.97 21.26
CA THR A 454 -1.72 0.88 20.67
C THR A 454 -2.77 0.34 21.64
N SER A 455 -2.39 0.16 22.92
CA SER A 455 -3.28 -0.36 23.95
C SER A 455 -2.96 0.21 25.32
N ASN A 456 -3.99 0.70 26.00
CA ASN A 456 -3.88 1.14 27.39
C ASN A 456 -4.30 0.02 28.31
N VAL A 457 -3.89 0.10 29.58
CA VAL A 457 -4.24 -0.89 30.60
C VAL A 457 -4.68 -0.24 31.90
N ALA A 458 -5.50 -0.98 32.65
CA ALA A 458 -5.79 -0.68 34.04
C ALA A 458 -5.75 -1.96 34.88
N LEU A 459 -5.20 -1.86 36.08
CA LEU A 459 -5.16 -2.90 37.10
C LEU A 459 -6.18 -2.60 38.19
N TYR A 460 -6.98 -3.58 38.58
CA TYR A 460 -7.78 -3.46 39.78
C TYR A 460 -6.90 -3.70 41.00
N MET A 461 -6.40 -2.62 41.58
CA MET A 461 -5.47 -2.66 42.71
C MET A 461 -6.25 -2.82 44.03
N PRO A 462 -5.83 -3.74 44.92
CA PRO A 462 -6.34 -3.81 46.28
C PRO A 462 -6.04 -2.51 47.06
N ALA A 463 -6.73 -2.30 48.19
CA ALA A 463 -6.76 -1.00 48.86
C ALA A 463 -5.38 -0.45 49.24
N GLN A 464 -4.46 -1.30 49.73
CA GLN A 464 -3.13 -0.87 50.15
C GLN A 464 -2.28 -0.40 48.96
N GLU A 465 -2.32 -1.15 47.87
CA GLU A 465 -1.57 -0.86 46.64
C GLU A 465 -2.19 0.32 45.89
N ALA A 466 -3.52 0.43 45.87
CA ALA A 466 -4.24 1.58 45.32
C ALA A 466 -3.88 2.89 46.04
N VAL A 467 -3.79 2.87 47.38
CA VAL A 467 -3.34 4.03 48.17
C VAL A 467 -1.92 4.42 47.79
N ARG A 468 -1.00 3.46 47.67
CA ARG A 468 0.38 3.74 47.26
C ARG A 468 0.45 4.32 45.85
N ALA A 469 -0.33 3.78 44.91
CA ALA A 469 -0.30 4.18 43.51
C ALA A 469 -0.97 5.54 43.24
N THR A 470 -1.99 5.90 44.03
CA THR A 470 -2.89 7.04 43.72
C THR A 470 -3.06 8.06 44.85
N GLY A 471 -2.65 7.71 46.08
CA GLY A 471 -2.88 8.51 47.28
C GLY A 471 -4.32 8.48 47.81
N LYS A 472 -5.20 7.60 47.28
CA LYS A 472 -6.63 7.53 47.63
C LYS A 472 -7.02 6.19 48.24
N GLU A 473 -7.84 6.21 49.28
CA GLU A 473 -8.27 5.01 50.03
C GLU A 473 -9.25 4.11 49.28
N GLY A 474 -9.05 2.80 49.34
CA GLY A 474 -9.97 1.80 48.77
C GLY A 474 -9.52 1.25 47.42
N ALA A 475 -9.90 -0.01 47.17
CA ALA A 475 -9.56 -0.74 45.95
C ALA A 475 -10.22 -0.11 44.73
N ARG A 476 -9.49 -0.05 43.60
CA ARG A 476 -9.92 0.67 42.39
C ARG A 476 -9.13 0.25 41.16
N TRP A 477 -9.65 0.59 40.00
CA TRP A 477 -8.92 0.48 38.74
C TRP A 477 -7.91 1.61 38.60
N VAL A 478 -6.63 1.26 38.48
CA VAL A 478 -5.52 2.19 38.31
C VAL A 478 -4.94 2.00 36.92
N THR A 479 -4.87 3.08 36.14
CA THR A 479 -4.17 3.14 34.86
C THR A 479 -2.86 3.93 35.02
N PRO A 480 -1.79 3.63 34.27
CA PRO A 480 -0.57 4.41 34.33
C PRO A 480 -0.86 5.90 34.13
N LYS A 481 -0.23 6.74 34.96
CA LYS A 481 -0.31 8.19 34.86
C LYS A 481 0.23 8.62 33.49
N GLY A 482 -0.63 9.24 32.70
CA GLY A 482 -0.29 9.68 31.35
C GLY A 482 0.31 11.08 31.37
N VAL A 483 1.21 11.36 30.41
CA VAL A 483 1.61 12.73 30.03
C VAL A 483 1.07 13.08 28.64
N LEU A 484 0.24 12.19 28.06
CA LEU A 484 -0.18 12.24 26.67
C LEU A 484 -1.63 12.71 26.57
N LEU A 485 -2.02 13.15 25.38
CA LEU A 485 -3.42 13.22 25.04
C LEU A 485 -4.03 11.80 25.14
N PRO A 486 -5.03 11.54 26.02
CA PRO A 486 -5.56 10.21 26.24
C PRO A 486 -6.21 9.62 24.98
N GLY A 487 -6.09 8.30 24.80
CA GLY A 487 -6.88 7.58 23.80
C GLY A 487 -8.38 7.75 24.04
N THR A 488 -9.22 7.54 23.01
CA THR A 488 -10.67 7.83 23.10
C THR A 488 -11.37 7.07 24.22
N VAL A 489 -11.16 5.75 24.32
CA VAL A 489 -11.71 4.93 25.41
C VAL A 489 -11.10 5.31 26.76
N ARG A 490 -9.80 5.62 26.83
CA ARG A 490 -9.15 6.05 28.06
C ARG A 490 -9.78 7.33 28.60
N ALA A 491 -9.98 8.31 27.73
CA ALA A 491 -10.58 9.60 28.07
C ALA A 491 -12.00 9.40 28.63
N GLU A 492 -12.79 8.54 27.98
CA GLU A 492 -14.13 8.19 28.44
C GLU A 492 -14.12 7.56 29.83
N LEU A 493 -13.28 6.55 30.06
CA LEU A 493 -13.20 5.85 31.36
C LEU A 493 -12.70 6.76 32.49
N LEU A 494 -11.78 7.69 32.20
CA LEU A 494 -11.30 8.66 33.17
C LEU A 494 -12.38 9.68 33.54
N GLU A 495 -13.15 10.16 32.55
CA GLU A 495 -14.23 11.13 32.79
C GLU A 495 -15.39 10.50 33.57
N ASN A 496 -15.73 9.25 33.27
CA ASN A 496 -16.75 8.49 33.99
C ASN A 496 -16.29 8.08 35.41
N GLY A 497 -14.99 8.15 35.70
CA GLY A 497 -14.42 7.69 36.96
C GLY A 497 -14.28 6.17 37.08
N ASP A 498 -14.44 5.44 35.97
CA ASP A 498 -14.27 3.98 35.89
C ASP A 498 -12.83 3.56 36.23
N ILE A 499 -11.86 4.42 35.89
CA ILE A 499 -10.43 4.25 36.18
C ILE A 499 -9.84 5.54 36.75
N VAL A 500 -8.74 5.44 37.48
CA VAL A 500 -7.96 6.59 37.95
C VAL A 500 -6.51 6.48 37.54
N GLU A 501 -5.88 7.63 37.30
CA GLU A 501 -4.43 7.68 37.05
C GLU A 501 -3.63 7.41 38.32
N GLY A 502 -2.57 6.62 38.20
CA GLY A 502 -1.62 6.34 39.28
C GLY A 502 -0.30 5.81 38.76
N VAL A 503 0.66 5.65 39.67
CA VAL A 503 1.95 5.03 39.36
C VAL A 503 1.81 3.52 39.47
N ILE A 504 2.05 2.81 38.36
CA ILE A 504 2.10 1.34 38.32
C ILE A 504 3.57 0.93 38.18
N SER A 505 4.18 0.43 39.24
CA SER A 505 5.56 -0.06 39.17
C SER A 505 5.63 -1.37 38.39
N ILE A 506 6.83 -1.74 37.91
CA ILE A 506 7.06 -3.07 37.31
C ILE A 506 6.78 -4.17 38.33
N GLU A 507 7.06 -3.93 39.62
CA GLU A 507 6.74 -4.90 40.66
C GLU A 507 5.24 -5.06 40.85
N ASP A 508 4.46 -3.98 40.73
CA ASP A 508 3.00 -4.06 40.75
C ASP A 508 2.45 -4.84 39.57
N TRP A 509 3.02 -4.65 38.38
CA TRP A 509 2.67 -5.42 37.19
C TRP A 509 2.96 -6.92 37.37
N LYS A 510 4.16 -7.26 37.83
CA LYS A 510 4.55 -8.65 38.10
C LYS A 510 3.70 -9.28 39.19
N ARG A 511 3.41 -8.53 40.26
CA ARG A 511 2.57 -8.96 41.37
C ARG A 511 1.14 -9.19 40.91
N ALA A 512 0.58 -8.30 40.11
CA ALA A 512 -0.73 -8.48 39.49
C ALA A 512 -0.83 -9.79 38.70
N GLY A 513 0.23 -10.15 37.95
CA GLY A 513 0.31 -11.45 37.26
C GLY A 513 0.36 -12.64 38.23
N ARG A 514 1.20 -12.58 39.26
CA ARG A 514 1.33 -13.66 40.27
C ARG A 514 0.08 -13.86 41.12
N GLU A 515 -0.60 -12.78 41.47
CA GLU A 515 -1.78 -12.78 42.35
C GLU A 515 -3.11 -12.78 41.58
N GLY A 516 -3.08 -12.76 40.25
CA GLY A 516 -4.28 -12.80 39.41
C GLY A 516 -5.17 -11.57 39.57
N TRP A 517 -4.59 -10.38 39.70
CA TRP A 517 -5.38 -9.14 39.76
C TRP A 517 -6.17 -8.95 38.47
N LYS A 518 -7.40 -8.44 38.60
CA LYS A 518 -8.21 -8.12 37.42
C LYS A 518 -7.50 -7.05 36.60
N THR A 519 -7.30 -7.34 35.33
CA THR A 519 -6.62 -6.44 34.40
C THR A 519 -7.51 -6.25 33.18
N VAL A 520 -7.58 -5.02 32.68
CA VAL A 520 -8.28 -4.72 31.43
C VAL A 520 -7.35 -3.99 30.49
N GLY A 521 -7.44 -4.33 29.21
CA GLY A 521 -6.88 -3.55 28.11
C GLY A 521 -7.97 -2.75 27.42
N PHE A 522 -7.62 -1.58 26.89
CA PHE A 522 -8.58 -0.78 26.14
C PHE A 522 -7.97 0.08 25.03
N ASN A 523 -8.68 0.15 23.90
CA ASN A 523 -8.34 0.98 22.74
C ASN A 523 -9.58 1.31 21.90
N ALA A 524 -9.44 2.26 20.99
CA ALA A 524 -10.52 2.79 20.17
C ALA A 524 -11.13 1.79 19.16
N LEU A 525 -10.46 0.68 18.89
CA LEU A 525 -10.93 -0.32 17.92
C LEU A 525 -11.69 -1.46 18.58
N ARG A 526 -11.26 -1.91 19.76
CA ARG A 526 -11.87 -3.05 20.47
C ARG A 526 -12.77 -2.60 21.62
N GLY A 527 -12.66 -1.36 22.05
CA GLY A 527 -13.24 -0.95 23.31
C GLY A 527 -12.42 -1.52 24.46
N VAL A 528 -13.08 -2.21 25.40
CA VAL A 528 -12.46 -2.82 26.59
C VAL A 528 -12.43 -4.34 26.47
N TRP A 529 -11.31 -4.96 26.85
CA TRP A 529 -11.17 -6.42 26.94
C TRP A 529 -10.50 -6.83 28.25
N GLN A 530 -10.78 -8.04 28.71
CA GLN A 530 -10.02 -8.63 29.81
C GLN A 530 -8.58 -8.88 29.38
N ALA A 531 -7.62 -8.57 30.23
CA ALA A 531 -6.21 -8.75 29.93
C ALA A 531 -5.61 -9.81 30.83
N GLU A 532 -4.85 -10.72 30.23
CA GLU A 532 -4.02 -11.70 30.92
C GLU A 532 -2.59 -11.18 30.94
N ILE A 533 -2.04 -11.00 32.13
CA ILE A 533 -0.63 -10.63 32.27
C ILE A 533 0.18 -11.87 31.91
N ALA A 534 0.77 -11.84 30.72
CA ALA A 534 1.59 -12.93 30.23
C ALA A 534 2.97 -12.90 30.91
N ALA A 535 3.53 -14.10 31.12
CA ALA A 535 4.80 -14.32 31.80
C ALA A 535 6.00 -13.85 30.97
#